data_AF-A0A0M3KGJ5-F1
#
_entry.id   AF-A0A0M3KGJ5-F1
#
_cell.length_a   1.000
_cell.length_b   1.000
_cell.length_c   1.000
_cell.angle_alpha   90.00
_cell.angle_beta   90.00
_cell.angle_gamma   90.00
#
_symmetry.space_group_name_H-M   'P 1'
#
loop_
_entity.id
_entity.type
_entity.pdbx_description
1 polymer ?
#
loop_
_entity_poly.entity_id
_entity_poly.type
_entity_poly.pdbx_seq_one_letter_code
_entity_poly.pdbx_strand_id
1 'polypeptide(L)'
;MTEEDLLLDPVGDDYPSLVGEALLSLDNDEFSCSASLSENGYVWMVVGRRLFVWKLENEKASANAAYQLSLPPSGLPYNVRTVRVYLRPNSSNVGVIAISPEGTIRHWPNIGRSYSDSSVDLEREVALSLDEVIDSGELVQICFLVYSTPIDSKRHQMFLIL
;
A
#
# COMPACT_ATOMS: atom_id res chain seq x y z
N MET A 1 -0.02 17.89 37.77
CA MET A 1 -0.52 17.63 36.40
C MET A 1 0.70 17.82 35.51
N THR A 2 1.44 16.75 35.29
CA THR A 2 2.65 16.77 34.46
C THR A 2 2.21 16.75 33.00
N GLU A 3 2.57 17.78 32.25
CA GLU A 3 2.55 17.72 30.78
C GLU A 3 3.47 16.57 30.37
N GLU A 4 2.88 15.56 29.74
CA GLU A 4 3.68 14.53 29.07
C GLU A 4 4.18 15.15 27.77
N ASP A 5 5.46 15.53 27.74
CA ASP A 5 6.10 16.04 26.54
C ASP A 5 6.09 14.94 25.46
N LEU A 6 5.43 15.22 24.34
CA LEU A 6 5.44 14.34 23.18
C LEU A 6 6.80 14.45 22.48
N LEU A 7 7.72 13.54 22.80
CA LEU A 7 9.02 13.46 22.13
C LEU A 7 8.88 12.69 20.82
N LEU A 8 9.34 13.31 19.73
CA LEU A 8 9.45 12.69 18.42
C LEU A 8 10.92 12.28 18.20
N ASP A 9 11.23 11.02 18.47
CA ASP A 9 12.55 10.48 18.16
C ASP A 9 12.59 9.97 16.71
N PRO A 10 13.62 10.34 15.93
CA PRO A 10 13.81 9.78 14.60
C PRO A 10 14.08 8.27 14.70
N VAL A 11 13.25 7.48 14.03
CA VAL A 11 13.37 6.02 13.98
C VAL A 11 14.39 5.63 12.90
N GLY A 12 15.69 5.71 13.22
CA GLY A 12 16.80 5.24 12.38
C GLY A 12 16.91 5.89 10.98
N ASP A 13 18.13 6.06 10.46
CA ASP A 13 18.32 6.96 9.31
C ASP A 13 18.21 6.36 7.90
N ASP A 14 18.14 5.05 7.68
CA ASP A 14 18.20 4.55 6.29
C ASP A 14 17.03 3.64 5.92
N TYR A 15 16.03 4.23 5.26
CA TYR A 15 15.19 3.48 4.34
C TYR A 15 16.09 2.79 3.29
N PRO A 16 15.64 1.70 2.65
CA PRO A 16 16.44 1.02 1.62
C PRO A 16 16.95 1.97 0.54
N SER A 17 18.18 1.78 0.06
CA SER A 17 18.82 2.68 -0.93
C SER A 17 17.94 2.95 -2.15
N LEU A 18 17.21 1.93 -2.60
CA LEU A 18 16.26 2.02 -3.71
C LEU A 18 15.14 3.05 -3.46
N VAL A 19 14.67 3.17 -2.22
CA VAL A 19 13.70 4.19 -1.81
C VAL A 19 14.37 5.57 -1.83
N GLY A 20 15.59 5.68 -1.33
CA GLY A 20 16.37 6.92 -1.37
C GLY A 20 16.60 7.45 -2.77
N GLU A 21 17.03 6.59 -3.68
CA GLU A 21 17.20 6.92 -5.10
C GLU A 21 15.87 7.41 -5.72
N ALA A 22 14.76 6.76 -5.38
CA ALA A 22 13.45 7.16 -5.86
C ALA A 22 13.04 8.54 -5.34
N LEU A 23 13.30 8.86 -4.08
CA LEU A 23 13.03 10.17 -3.49
C LEU A 23 13.92 11.27 -4.07
N LEU A 24 15.20 10.98 -4.32
CA LEU A 24 16.12 11.92 -4.98
C LEU A 24 15.74 12.18 -6.45
N SER A 25 15.09 11.22 -7.10
CA SER A 25 14.58 11.36 -8.48
C SER A 25 13.26 12.13 -8.59
N LEU A 26 12.67 12.57 -7.48
CA LEU A 26 11.49 13.43 -7.51
C LEU A 26 11.91 14.84 -7.94
N ASP A 27 11.69 15.15 -9.22
CA ASP A 27 11.65 16.55 -9.66
C ASP A 27 10.50 17.24 -8.92
N ASN A 28 10.77 18.44 -8.38
CA ASN A 28 9.97 19.13 -7.35
C ASN A 28 8.46 19.37 -7.66
N ASP A 29 7.93 19.02 -8.84
CA ASP A 29 6.62 19.50 -9.30
C ASP A 29 5.59 18.45 -9.79
N GLU A 30 5.87 17.14 -9.88
CA GLU A 30 4.88 16.21 -10.49
C GLU A 30 4.43 14.97 -9.69
N PHE A 31 5.11 14.58 -8.60
CA PHE A 31 4.73 13.33 -7.92
C PHE A 31 4.68 13.44 -6.39
N SER A 32 3.48 13.32 -5.84
CA SER A 32 3.27 13.10 -4.41
C SER A 32 3.82 11.74 -4.01
N CYS A 33 4.68 11.69 -3.00
CA CYS A 33 5.01 10.45 -2.31
C CYS A 33 4.08 10.25 -1.10
N SER A 34 3.76 9.00 -0.79
CA SER A 34 3.00 8.66 0.42
C SER A 34 3.42 7.28 0.93
N ALA A 35 3.43 7.10 2.26
CA ALA A 35 3.89 5.88 2.90
C ALA A 35 2.97 5.42 4.02
N SER A 36 3.03 4.13 4.35
CA SER A 36 2.26 3.51 5.41
C SER A 36 3.05 2.36 6.04
N LEU A 37 2.76 2.10 7.30
CA LEU A 37 3.39 1.09 8.14
C LEU A 37 2.31 0.16 8.66
N SER A 38 2.54 -1.14 8.56
CA SER A 38 1.70 -2.17 9.17
C SER A 38 2.19 -2.53 10.57
N GLU A 39 1.29 -3.05 11.40
CA GLU A 39 1.60 -3.62 12.73
C GLU A 39 2.64 -4.75 12.66
N ASN A 40 2.74 -5.42 11.51
CA ASN A 40 3.70 -6.50 11.27
C ASN A 40 5.10 -6.00 10.87
N GLY A 41 5.35 -4.68 10.93
CA GLY A 41 6.64 -4.06 10.67
C GLY A 41 6.98 -3.90 9.17
N TYR A 42 6.04 -4.17 8.27
CA TYR A 42 6.23 -3.85 6.85
C TYR A 42 5.84 -2.40 6.57
N VAL A 43 6.71 -1.71 5.85
CA VAL A 43 6.47 -0.37 5.31
C VAL A 43 6.26 -0.48 3.82
N TRP A 44 5.35 0.32 3.29
CA TRP A 44 5.25 0.53 1.86
C TRP A 44 5.12 2.00 1.53
N MET A 45 5.73 2.38 0.41
CA MET A 45 5.77 3.75 -0.08
C MET A 45 5.45 3.79 -1.57
N VAL A 46 4.58 4.71 -1.93
CA VAL A 46 4.30 5.08 -3.32
C VAL A 46 5.12 6.30 -3.67
N VAL A 47 5.89 6.22 -4.75
CA VAL A 47 6.63 7.35 -5.34
C VAL A 47 6.28 7.42 -6.83
N GLY A 48 5.43 8.38 -7.20
CA GLY A 48 4.85 8.45 -8.54
C GLY A 48 4.00 7.21 -8.85
N ARG A 49 4.49 6.34 -9.75
CA ARG A 49 3.84 5.07 -10.13
C ARG A 49 4.60 3.81 -9.65
N ARG A 50 5.62 4.01 -8.82
CA ARG A 50 6.43 2.92 -8.25
C ARG A 50 5.98 2.66 -6.82
N LEU A 51 5.83 1.39 -6.47
CA LEU A 51 5.55 0.95 -5.10
C LEU A 51 6.79 0.27 -4.54
N PHE A 52 7.23 0.71 -3.37
CA PHE A 52 8.32 0.12 -2.61
C PHE A 52 7.76 -0.56 -1.37
N VAL A 53 8.23 -1.76 -1.06
CA VAL A 53 7.81 -2.51 0.14
C VAL A 53 9.03 -3.12 0.81
N TRP A 54 9.19 -2.91 2.11
CA TRP A 54 10.30 -3.46 2.90
C TRP A 54 9.87 -3.69 4.35
N LYS A 55 10.74 -4.31 5.14
CA LYS A 55 10.52 -4.54 6.57
C LYS A 55 11.37 -3.58 7.37
N LEU A 56 10.79 -2.78 8.27
CA LEU A 56 11.51 -1.74 9.00
C LEU A 56 12.67 -2.32 9.82
N GLU A 57 12.38 -3.35 10.60
CA GLU A 57 13.37 -4.13 11.34
C GLU A 57 13.57 -5.49 10.68
N ASN A 58 14.74 -5.69 10.09
CA ASN A 58 15.11 -6.95 9.46
C ASN A 58 16.31 -7.58 10.17
N GLU A 59 16.07 -8.20 11.32
CA GLU A 59 17.10 -8.85 12.16
C GLU A 59 17.96 -9.89 11.42
N LYS A 60 17.49 -10.39 10.26
CA LYS A 60 18.15 -11.47 9.50
C LYS A 60 18.91 -11.00 8.27
N ALA A 61 18.84 -9.73 7.88
CA ALA A 61 19.50 -9.23 6.67
C ALA A 61 20.51 -8.12 7.01
N SER A 62 21.73 -8.24 6.47
CA SER A 62 22.76 -7.19 6.65
C SER A 62 22.47 -5.90 5.84
N ALA A 63 21.41 -5.90 5.04
CA ALA A 63 20.90 -4.76 4.30
C ALA A 63 19.38 -4.85 4.22
N ASN A 64 18.68 -3.76 4.49
CA ASN A 64 17.23 -3.70 4.36
C ASN A 64 16.87 -3.62 2.87
N ALA A 65 16.53 -4.75 2.24
CA ALA A 65 16.20 -4.78 0.83
C ALA A 65 14.71 -4.43 0.61
N ALA A 66 14.44 -3.44 -0.25
CA ALA A 66 13.09 -3.15 -0.73
C ALA A 66 12.75 -3.96 -1.97
N TYR A 67 11.50 -4.42 -2.04
CA TYR A 67 10.87 -4.81 -3.29
C TYR A 67 10.35 -3.57 -4.01
N GLN A 68 10.66 -3.43 -5.30
CA GLN A 68 10.03 -2.44 -6.16
C GLN A 68 9.02 -3.13 -7.08
N LEU A 69 7.78 -2.66 -7.03
CA LEU A 69 6.66 -3.17 -7.82
C LEU A 69 6.13 -2.07 -8.75
N SER A 70 5.62 -2.49 -9.90
CA SER A 70 4.88 -1.60 -10.81
C SER A 70 3.41 -1.57 -10.44
N LEU A 71 2.90 -0.40 -10.07
CA LEU A 71 1.47 -0.20 -9.86
C LEU A 71 0.71 -0.40 -11.18
N PRO A 72 -0.59 -0.75 -11.14
CA PRO A 72 -1.41 -0.80 -12.34
C PRO A 72 -1.35 0.54 -13.10
N PRO A 73 -1.41 0.55 -14.44
CA PRO A 73 -1.48 1.79 -15.20
C PRO A 73 -2.65 2.66 -14.72
N SER A 74 -2.41 3.96 -14.57
CA SER A 74 -3.39 4.92 -14.06
C SER A 74 -3.17 6.28 -14.70
N GLY A 75 -4.28 6.92 -15.09
CA GLY A 75 -4.29 8.32 -15.52
C GLY A 75 -4.24 9.27 -14.33
N LEU A 76 -4.64 8.80 -13.16
CA LEU A 76 -4.68 9.56 -11.92
C LEU A 76 -3.51 9.21 -10.97
N PRO A 77 -3.10 10.13 -10.08
CA PRO A 77 -2.07 9.86 -9.08
C PRO A 77 -2.46 8.75 -8.10
N TYR A 78 -1.49 7.97 -7.65
CA TYR A 78 -1.68 7.00 -6.59
C TYR A 78 -1.52 7.63 -5.21
N ASN A 79 -2.21 7.04 -4.23
CA ASN A 79 -2.02 7.29 -2.82
C ASN A 79 -1.75 5.96 -2.13
N VAL A 80 -0.90 5.94 -1.11
CA VAL A 80 -0.64 4.76 -0.29
C VAL A 80 -1.91 4.11 0.28
N ARG A 81 -2.99 4.88 0.46
CA ARG A 81 -4.29 4.39 0.92
C ARG A 81 -4.92 3.38 -0.04
N THR A 82 -4.60 3.40 -1.34
CA THR A 82 -5.10 2.43 -2.33
C THR A 82 -4.24 1.18 -2.46
N VAL A 83 -3.26 1.02 -1.57
CA VAL A 83 -2.37 -0.16 -1.49
C VAL A 83 -2.46 -0.77 -0.10
N ARG A 84 -2.55 -2.10 -0.03
CA ARG A 84 -2.43 -2.83 1.24
C ARG A 84 -1.38 -3.92 1.14
N VAL A 85 -0.55 -3.98 2.18
CA VAL A 85 0.41 -5.05 2.43
C VAL A 85 -0.14 -5.87 3.57
N TYR A 86 -0.21 -7.18 3.38
CA TYR A 86 -0.81 -8.10 4.33
C TYR A 86 0.06 -9.36 4.49
N LEU A 87 -0.08 -10.02 5.63
CA LEU A 87 0.52 -11.34 5.86
C LEU A 87 -0.58 -12.38 5.87
N ARG A 88 -0.36 -13.51 5.19
CA ARG A 88 -1.29 -14.62 5.35
C ARG A 88 -1.06 -15.27 6.71
N PRO A 89 -2.13 -15.64 7.43
CA PRO A 89 -2.01 -16.44 8.64
C PRO A 89 -1.18 -17.69 8.40
N ASN A 90 -0.29 -17.99 9.34
CA ASN A 90 0.63 -19.13 9.28
C ASN A 90 1.61 -19.11 8.10
N SER A 91 1.85 -17.96 7.47
CA SER A 91 2.81 -17.81 6.38
C SER A 91 3.77 -16.66 6.65
N SER A 92 5.03 -16.84 6.27
CA SER A 92 6.00 -15.74 6.16
C SER A 92 5.90 -14.99 4.83
N ASN A 93 4.93 -15.35 3.97
CA ASN A 93 4.75 -14.72 2.68
C ASN A 93 3.98 -13.41 2.85
N VAL A 94 4.60 -12.33 2.40
CA VAL A 94 3.96 -11.03 2.30
C VAL A 94 3.21 -10.92 0.99
N GLY A 95 1.92 -10.60 1.09
CA GLY A 95 1.05 -10.30 -0.04
C GLY A 95 0.87 -8.79 -0.19
N VAL A 96 0.61 -8.36 -1.41
CA VAL A 96 0.35 -6.96 -1.75
C VAL A 96 -0.86 -6.89 -2.66
N ILE A 97 -1.76 -5.95 -2.42
CA ILE A 97 -2.83 -5.60 -3.33
C ILE A 97 -2.84 -4.09 -3.55
N ALA A 98 -3.05 -3.66 -4.79
CA ALA A 98 -3.16 -2.27 -5.17
C ALA A 98 -4.37 -2.08 -6.07
N ILE A 99 -5.08 -0.97 -5.91
CA ILE A 99 -6.15 -0.54 -6.81
C ILE A 99 -5.80 0.81 -7.43
N SER A 100 -5.94 0.93 -8.75
CA SER A 100 -5.87 2.22 -9.44
C SER A 100 -7.09 3.06 -9.08
N PRO A 101 -7.00 4.40 -9.09
CA PRO A 101 -8.16 5.26 -8.91
C PRO A 101 -9.35 4.91 -9.83
N GLU A 102 -9.08 4.37 -11.03
CA GLU A 102 -10.09 3.96 -12.01
C GLU A 102 -10.60 2.52 -11.85
N GLY A 103 -10.13 1.77 -10.85
CA GLY A 103 -10.66 0.44 -10.52
C GLY A 103 -9.88 -0.75 -11.07
N THR A 104 -8.67 -0.56 -11.62
CA THR A 104 -7.79 -1.68 -11.97
C THR A 104 -7.13 -2.23 -10.72
N ILE A 105 -7.34 -3.50 -10.41
CA ILE A 105 -6.80 -4.18 -9.23
C ILE A 105 -5.60 -5.01 -9.68
N ARG A 106 -4.47 -4.87 -8.98
CA ARG A 106 -3.30 -5.74 -9.13
C ARG A 106 -2.99 -6.43 -7.81
N HIS A 107 -2.88 -7.74 -7.85
CA HIS A 107 -2.65 -8.58 -6.69
C HIS A 107 -1.35 -9.37 -6.82
N TRP A 108 -0.46 -9.23 -5.84
CA TRP A 108 0.72 -10.07 -5.64
C TRP A 108 0.46 -10.97 -4.42
N PRO A 109 0.05 -12.23 -4.63
CA PRO A 109 -0.22 -13.14 -3.52
C PRO A 109 1.04 -13.46 -2.69
N ASN A 110 2.22 -13.28 -3.30
CA ASN A 110 3.54 -13.27 -2.69
C ASN A 110 4.38 -12.24 -3.47
N ILE A 111 4.97 -11.26 -2.78
CA ILE A 111 5.67 -10.14 -3.41
C ILE A 111 6.84 -10.55 -4.34
N GLY A 112 7.45 -11.71 -4.10
CA GLY A 112 8.54 -12.24 -4.94
C GLY A 112 8.07 -13.06 -6.15
N ARG A 113 6.76 -13.11 -6.42
CA ARG A 113 6.16 -13.90 -7.51
C ARG A 113 5.36 -12.99 -8.46
N SER A 114 4.82 -13.61 -9.52
CA SER A 114 3.94 -12.93 -10.48
C SER A 114 2.68 -12.38 -9.82
N TYR A 115 2.19 -11.26 -10.36
CA TYR A 115 0.89 -10.71 -10.02
C TYR A 115 -0.23 -11.25 -10.91
N SER A 116 -1.47 -11.00 -10.52
CA SER A 116 -2.67 -11.11 -11.34
C SER A 116 -3.43 -9.78 -11.34
N ASP A 117 -3.98 -9.41 -12.49
CA ASP A 117 -4.82 -8.22 -12.63
C ASP A 117 -6.30 -8.62 -12.71
N SER A 118 -7.15 -7.80 -12.08
CA SER A 118 -8.61 -7.83 -12.19
C SER A 118 -9.13 -6.40 -12.20
N SER A 119 -10.44 -6.19 -12.30
CA SER A 119 -11.00 -4.84 -12.25
C SER A 119 -12.35 -4.84 -11.55
N VAL A 120 -12.66 -3.70 -10.94
CA VAL A 120 -13.99 -3.35 -10.44
C VAL A 120 -14.53 -2.21 -11.29
N ASP A 121 -15.78 -2.30 -11.73
CA ASP A 121 -16.43 -1.20 -12.42
C ASP A 121 -16.84 -0.14 -11.39
N LEU A 122 -16.14 0.99 -11.40
CA LEU A 122 -16.43 2.13 -10.53
C LEU A 122 -17.38 3.14 -11.19
N GLU A 123 -17.87 2.88 -12.41
CA GLU A 123 -18.71 3.78 -13.20
C GLU A 123 -18.12 5.20 -13.34
N ARG A 124 -18.58 6.15 -12.51
CA ARG A 124 -18.14 7.56 -12.46
C ARG A 124 -17.50 7.95 -11.13
N GLU A 125 -17.00 6.95 -10.41
CA GLU A 125 -16.35 7.11 -9.12
C GLU A 125 -14.86 6.82 -9.22
N VAL A 126 -14.12 7.22 -8.18
CA VAL A 126 -12.70 6.94 -8.04
C VAL A 126 -12.41 6.22 -6.73
N ALA A 127 -11.54 5.21 -6.77
CA ALA A 127 -11.08 4.50 -5.57
C ALA A 127 -10.22 5.43 -4.70
N LEU A 128 -10.54 5.50 -3.42
CA LEU A 128 -9.90 6.39 -2.43
C LEU A 128 -9.02 5.61 -1.44
N SER A 129 -9.52 4.47 -0.95
CA SER A 129 -8.76 3.57 -0.10
C SER A 129 -9.18 2.13 -0.31
N LEU A 130 -8.25 1.26 0.03
CA LEU A 130 -8.38 -0.19 0.04
C LEU A 130 -8.06 -0.63 1.45
N ASP A 131 -8.94 -1.33 2.15
CA ASP A 131 -8.72 -1.75 3.54
C ASP A 131 -8.87 -3.26 3.69
N GLU A 132 -7.99 -3.87 4.48
CA GLU A 132 -8.07 -5.31 4.78
C GLU A 132 -9.19 -5.56 5.79
N VAL A 133 -10.08 -6.51 5.47
CA VAL A 133 -11.13 -6.98 6.35
C VAL A 133 -10.80 -8.41 6.73
N ILE A 134 -10.46 -8.61 8.00
CA ILE A 134 -10.18 -9.93 8.57
C ILE A 134 -11.53 -10.50 9.03
N ASP A 135 -12.04 -11.49 8.31
CA ASP A 135 -13.18 -12.27 8.80
C ASP A 135 -12.72 -13.25 9.88
N SER A 136 -13.45 -13.29 10.98
CA SER A 136 -13.20 -14.18 12.13
C SER A 136 -13.70 -15.62 11.91
N GLY A 137 -14.27 -15.92 10.74
CA GLY A 137 -14.78 -17.25 10.36
C GLY A 137 -13.69 -18.29 10.04
N GLU A 138 -14.05 -19.57 10.12
CA GLU A 138 -13.17 -20.75 9.91
C GLU A 138 -12.46 -20.80 8.54
N LEU A 139 -12.88 -19.99 7.57
CA LEU A 139 -12.22 -19.81 6.29
C LEU A 139 -11.51 -18.45 6.31
N VAL A 140 -10.20 -18.47 6.46
CA VAL A 140 -9.34 -17.28 6.34
C VAL A 140 -9.35 -16.79 4.89
N GLN A 141 -10.40 -16.07 4.50
CA GLN A 141 -10.46 -15.34 3.26
C GLN A 141 -10.14 -13.88 3.56
N ILE A 142 -9.05 -13.39 2.97
CA ILE A 142 -8.65 -12.00 3.11
C ILE A 142 -9.52 -11.20 2.15
N CYS A 143 -10.48 -10.47 2.71
CA CYS A 143 -11.34 -9.60 1.93
C CYS A 143 -10.77 -8.19 1.93
N PHE A 144 -10.99 -7.44 0.86
CA PHE A 144 -10.65 -6.04 0.84
C PHE A 144 -11.87 -5.17 0.57
N LEU A 145 -11.93 -4.04 1.26
CA LEU A 145 -12.98 -3.07 1.09
C LEU A 145 -12.43 -1.85 0.36
N VAL A 146 -13.05 -1.52 -0.77
CA VAL A 146 -12.72 -0.32 -1.55
C VAL A 146 -13.73 0.76 -1.22
N TYR A 147 -13.24 1.92 -0.81
CA TYR A 147 -14.06 3.12 -0.69
C TYR A 147 -13.91 3.98 -1.95
N SER A 148 -15.02 4.46 -2.49
CA SER A 148 -15.03 5.35 -3.65
C SER A 148 -15.94 6.55 -3.46
N THR A 149 -15.74 7.58 -4.29
CA THR A 149 -16.61 8.75 -4.35
C THR A 149 -16.90 9.13 -5.80
N PRO A 150 -18.14 9.55 -6.14
CA PRO A 150 -18.44 10.18 -7.40
C PRO A 150 -17.60 11.44 -7.59
N ILE A 151 -17.26 11.70 -8.84
CA ILE A 151 -16.56 12.94 -9.24
C ILE A 151 -17.44 14.17 -8.95
N ASP A 152 -18.78 14.05 -9.01
CA ASP A 152 -19.74 15.16 -8.90
C ASP A 152 -20.66 15.12 -7.66
N SER A 153 -20.46 14.20 -6.71
CA SER A 153 -21.41 13.97 -5.60
C SER A 153 -20.73 13.46 -4.33
N LYS A 154 -21.31 13.76 -3.16
CA LYS A 154 -20.80 13.34 -1.83
C LYS A 154 -21.30 11.95 -1.39
N ARG A 155 -21.75 11.10 -2.32
CA ARG A 155 -22.12 9.73 -1.96
C ARG A 155 -20.85 8.88 -1.90
N HIS A 156 -20.81 7.89 -1.03
CA HIS A 156 -19.69 6.97 -0.93
C HIS A 156 -20.17 5.56 -1.20
N GLN A 157 -19.42 4.78 -1.96
CA GLN A 157 -19.71 3.37 -2.19
C GLN A 157 -18.61 2.50 -1.59
N MET A 158 -18.99 1.26 -1.25
CA MET A 158 -18.10 0.25 -0.70
C MET A 158 -18.19 -1.01 -1.56
N PHE A 159 -17.05 -1.51 -2.01
CA PHE A 159 -16.95 -2.76 -2.77
C PHE A 159 -16.17 -3.79 -1.97
N LEU A 160 -16.64 -5.04 -1.99
CA LEU A 160 -15.94 -6.18 -1.40
C LEU A 160 -15.18 -6.93 -2.50
N ILE A 161 -13.87 -7.07 -2.31
CA ILE A 161 -12.99 -7.89 -3.16
C ILE A 161 -12.72 -9.19 -2.42
N LEU A 162 -12.97 -10.32 -3.08
CA LEU A 162 -12.86 -11.69 -2.56
C LEU A 162 -11.65 -12.44 -3.12
#